data_AF-R7SCD2-F1
#
_entry.id   AF-R7SCD2-F1
#
_cell.length_a   1.000
_cell.length_b   1.000
_cell.length_c   1.000
_cell.angle_alpha   90.00
_cell.angle_beta   90.00
_cell.angle_gamma   90.00
#
_symmetry.space_group_name_H-M   'P 1'
#
loop_
_entity.id
_entity.type
_entity.pdbx_description
1 polymer ?
#
loop_
_entity_poly.entity_id
_entity_poly.type
_entity_poly.pdbx_seq_one_letter_code
_entity_poly.pdbx_strand_id
1 'polypeptide(L)'
;MGSLEDIVGQLIELASSNSAINITSAPNNNGTAARQPSTGFPSSFSDISSIATFLLSLGALRNWGLLLLLGSLLESTRQGLSSLWKVIADSFFLTARFHEDDSSFDWMMLWLSKQPSIHKARDVEISTRSHSSSYDDDDKKHVRIPSMSETYTLWYRRRWIRVTRELKEGNWRNPEEILVLKIFTWNQSIIDDIVLEAKKLYNTEREDKVEIYVSNSNCCDWRSSCTLAKRPPQSIILEPGVQDLVLGDARDFMNSKSWYAERGIPFRRGYLLYGAPGAGKTSLIHSIAGELNLDVYIL
;
A
#
# COMPACT_ATOMS: atom_id res chain seq x y z
N MET A 1 -31.22 -19.77 -14.17
CA MET A 1 -31.41 -19.70 -12.71
C MET A 1 -32.90 -19.64 -12.45
N GLY A 2 -33.55 -20.82 -12.41
CA GLY A 2 -34.95 -20.94 -12.02
C GLY A 2 -35.04 -20.79 -10.50
N SER A 3 -35.96 -19.94 -10.04
CA SER A 3 -36.01 -19.54 -8.64
C SER A 3 -36.58 -20.65 -7.77
N LEU A 4 -36.09 -20.75 -6.54
CA LEU A 4 -36.55 -21.67 -5.50
C LEU A 4 -38.06 -21.61 -5.23
N GLU A 5 -38.76 -20.56 -5.70
CA GLU A 5 -40.20 -20.38 -5.50
C GLU A 5 -41.03 -21.32 -6.39
N ASP A 6 -40.55 -21.71 -7.59
CA ASP A 6 -41.27 -22.60 -8.50
C ASP A 6 -41.33 -24.05 -7.97
N ILE A 7 -40.31 -24.48 -7.23
CA ILE A 7 -40.24 -25.82 -6.63
C ILE A 7 -41.15 -25.91 -5.41
N VAL A 8 -41.30 -24.81 -4.67
CA VAL A 8 -42.21 -24.73 -3.51
C VAL A 8 -43.67 -24.71 -3.98
N GLY A 9 -43.97 -24.07 -5.11
CA GLY A 9 -45.31 -24.09 -5.72
C GLY A 9 -45.78 -25.50 -6.12
N GLN A 10 -44.93 -26.28 -6.78
CA GLN A 10 -45.27 -27.65 -7.21
C GLN A 10 -45.48 -28.63 -6.04
N LEU A 11 -44.79 -28.42 -4.92
CA LEU A 11 -44.94 -29.28 -3.73
C LEU A 11 -46.25 -29.01 -2.97
N ILE A 12 -46.79 -27.80 -3.05
CA ILE A 12 -48.08 -27.46 -2.42
C ILE A 12 -49.25 -28.01 -3.24
N GLU A 13 -49.13 -28.02 -4.58
CA GLU A 13 -50.18 -28.53 -5.48
C GLU A 13 -50.36 -30.05 -5.34
N LEU A 14 -49.26 -30.81 -5.14
CA LEU A 14 -49.26 -32.25 -4.88
C LEU A 14 -49.86 -32.65 -3.51
N ALA A 15 -49.89 -31.74 -2.54
CA ALA A 15 -50.48 -32.00 -1.23
C ALA A 15 -52.01 -31.82 -1.23
N SER A 16 -52.56 -31.01 -2.15
CA SER A 16 -53.99 -30.70 -2.22
C SER A 16 -54.84 -31.79 -2.91
N SER A 17 -54.22 -32.62 -3.75
CA SER A 17 -54.93 -33.55 -4.65
C SER A 17 -55.32 -34.90 -4.04
N ASN A 18 -54.94 -35.20 -2.80
CA ASN A 18 -55.15 -36.53 -2.19
C ASN A 18 -56.28 -36.61 -1.14
N SER A 19 -57.25 -35.70 -1.15
CA SER A 19 -58.40 -35.73 -0.23
C SER A 19 -59.72 -36.10 -0.94
N ALA A 20 -59.79 -37.31 -1.51
CA ALA A 20 -61.07 -37.87 -1.96
C ALA A 20 -61.08 -39.41 -1.88
N ILE A 21 -61.35 -39.96 -0.70
CA ILE A 21 -61.84 -41.34 -0.57
C ILE A 21 -63.01 -41.36 0.42
N ASN A 22 -64.20 -41.65 -0.14
CA ASN A 22 -65.47 -41.87 0.54
C ASN A 22 -65.42 -43.04 1.53
N ILE A 23 -66.00 -42.86 2.72
CA ILE A 23 -66.26 -43.94 3.69
C ILE A 23 -67.74 -44.33 3.59
N THR A 24 -68.00 -45.53 3.08
CA THR A 24 -69.29 -46.23 3.21
C THR A 24 -69.34 -46.99 4.54
N SER A 25 -70.49 -46.88 5.19
CA SER A 25 -70.88 -47.43 6.49
C SER A 25 -70.98 -48.97 6.55
N ALA A 26 -70.58 -49.57 7.68
CA ALA A 26 -71.41 -50.47 8.53
C ALA A 26 -70.59 -51.02 9.73
N PRO A 27 -71.23 -51.41 10.85
CA PRO A 27 -70.58 -51.50 12.17
C PRO A 27 -70.23 -52.93 12.60
N ASN A 28 -69.37 -53.09 13.62
CA ASN A 28 -69.65 -53.93 14.81
C ASN A 28 -68.48 -54.02 15.81
N ASN A 29 -68.88 -53.84 17.08
CA ASN A 29 -68.46 -54.55 18.30
C ASN A 29 -67.08 -54.32 18.96
N ASN A 30 -67.19 -53.72 20.15
CA ASN A 30 -66.62 -54.12 21.44
C ASN A 30 -65.10 -54.37 21.56
N GLY A 31 -64.45 -53.54 22.39
CA GLY A 31 -63.25 -53.97 23.12
C GLY A 31 -62.36 -52.85 23.61
N THR A 32 -62.43 -52.57 24.92
CA THR A 32 -61.34 -52.07 25.78
C THR A 32 -60.66 -50.74 25.45
N ALA A 33 -60.96 -49.74 26.28
CA ALA A 33 -60.24 -48.48 26.38
C ALA A 33 -58.77 -48.70 26.79
N ALA A 34 -57.86 -48.48 25.85
CA ALA A 34 -56.44 -48.25 26.11
C ALA A 34 -56.14 -46.77 25.87
N ARG A 35 -55.68 -46.09 26.93
CA ARG A 35 -55.22 -44.70 26.92
C ARG A 35 -54.07 -44.55 25.90
N GLN A 36 -54.31 -43.87 24.79
CA GLN A 36 -53.22 -43.34 23.94
C GLN A 36 -52.74 -42.01 24.54
N PRO A 37 -51.42 -41.75 24.62
CA PRO A 37 -50.92 -40.41 24.89
C PRO A 37 -51.16 -39.57 23.63
N SER A 38 -51.99 -38.54 23.75
CA SER A 38 -52.26 -37.57 22.70
C SER A 38 -50.97 -36.85 22.31
N THR A 39 -50.43 -37.15 21.12
CA THR A 39 -49.47 -36.26 20.43
C THR A 39 -50.26 -35.10 19.86
N GLY A 40 -50.59 -34.13 20.73
CA GLY A 40 -51.25 -32.89 20.32
C GLY A 40 -50.27 -32.00 19.57
N PHE A 41 -50.60 -31.64 18.32
CA PHE A 41 -50.01 -30.47 17.67
C PHE A 41 -50.62 -29.21 18.32
N PRO A 42 -49.82 -28.24 18.82
CA PRO A 42 -50.35 -27.02 19.41
C PRO A 42 -50.98 -26.12 18.32
N SER A 43 -52.19 -25.62 18.59
CA SER A 43 -53.01 -24.82 17.69
C SER A 43 -52.70 -23.31 17.71
N SER A 44 -51.52 -22.89 18.19
CA SER A 44 -51.11 -21.48 18.11
C SER A 44 -49.59 -21.33 18.19
N PHE A 45 -49.00 -20.75 17.14
CA PHE A 45 -47.60 -20.36 17.05
C PHE A 45 -47.43 -18.87 17.43
N SER A 46 -47.97 -18.46 18.58
CA SER A 46 -47.92 -17.05 19.02
C SER A 46 -46.56 -16.62 19.57
N ASP A 47 -45.72 -17.56 20.02
CA ASP A 47 -44.47 -17.28 20.72
C ASP A 47 -43.32 -18.14 20.19
N ILE A 48 -42.19 -17.52 19.86
CA ILE A 48 -40.98 -18.20 19.32
C ILE A 48 -40.48 -19.32 20.27
N SER A 49 -40.74 -19.15 21.58
CA SER A 49 -40.45 -20.12 22.62
C SER A 49 -41.28 -21.41 22.51
N SER A 50 -42.55 -21.34 22.11
CA SER A 50 -43.43 -22.52 21.98
C SER A 50 -43.07 -23.36 20.75
N ILE A 51 -42.68 -22.69 19.66
CA ILE A 51 -42.15 -23.34 18.44
C ILE A 51 -40.82 -24.04 18.75
N ALA A 52 -39.92 -23.37 19.47
CA ALA A 52 -38.64 -23.94 19.88
C ALA A 52 -38.83 -25.18 20.77
N THR A 53 -39.77 -25.14 21.73
CA THR A 53 -40.06 -26.30 22.59
C THR A 53 -40.66 -27.50 21.82
N PHE A 54 -41.48 -27.25 20.80
CA PHE A 54 -42.04 -28.30 19.95
C PHE A 54 -40.97 -28.90 19.02
N LEU A 55 -40.15 -28.07 18.37
CA LEU A 55 -39.02 -28.52 17.54
C LEU A 55 -37.98 -29.29 18.35
N LEU A 56 -37.76 -28.93 19.62
CA LEU A 56 -36.88 -29.67 20.55
C LEU A 56 -37.47 -31.01 21.04
N SER A 57 -38.80 -31.21 20.92
CA SER A 57 -39.46 -32.47 21.31
C SER A 57 -39.38 -33.56 20.24
N LEU A 58 -39.14 -33.21 18.96
CA LEU A 58 -38.83 -34.19 17.92
C LEU A 58 -37.34 -34.56 18.04
N GLY A 59 -37.05 -35.80 18.45
CA GLY A 59 -35.67 -36.27 18.67
C GLY A 59 -34.72 -36.05 17.49
N ALA A 60 -35.23 -36.06 16.25
CA ALA A 60 -34.46 -35.70 15.06
C ALA A 60 -34.12 -34.20 15.03
N LEU A 61 -35.10 -33.30 15.11
CA LEU A 61 -34.88 -31.85 15.06
C LEU A 61 -33.99 -31.32 16.20
N ARG A 62 -34.06 -31.93 17.39
CA ARG A 62 -33.11 -31.67 18.49
C ARG A 62 -31.66 -31.96 18.11
N ASN A 63 -31.39 -33.07 17.41
CA ASN A 63 -30.04 -33.43 16.98
C ASN A 63 -29.54 -32.51 15.86
N TRP A 64 -30.41 -32.11 14.94
CA TRP A 64 -30.08 -31.11 13.91
C TRP A 64 -29.79 -29.73 14.52
N GLY A 65 -30.59 -29.30 15.51
CA GLY A 65 -30.31 -28.07 16.27
C GLY A 65 -29.01 -28.12 17.06
N LEU A 66 -28.68 -29.29 17.64
CA LEU A 66 -27.42 -29.50 18.36
C LEU A 66 -26.22 -29.43 17.40
N LEU A 67 -26.32 -30.02 16.20
CA LEU A 67 -25.29 -29.90 15.16
C LEU A 67 -25.10 -28.45 14.69
N LEU A 68 -26.18 -27.69 14.54
CA LEU A 68 -26.10 -26.26 14.19
C LEU A 68 -25.44 -25.43 15.31
N LEU A 69 -25.76 -25.70 16.57
CA LEU A 69 -25.10 -25.04 17.71
C LEU A 69 -23.62 -25.39 17.78
N LEU A 70 -23.27 -26.66 17.62
CA LEU A 70 -21.87 -27.11 17.61
C LEU A 70 -21.10 -26.50 16.43
N GLY A 71 -21.72 -26.42 15.26
CA GLY A 71 -21.17 -25.76 14.08
C GLY A 71 -20.95 -24.26 14.31
N SER A 72 -21.93 -23.56 14.90
CA SER A 72 -21.82 -22.13 15.23
C SER A 72 -20.74 -21.85 16.28
N LEU A 73 -20.58 -22.74 17.27
CA LEU A 73 -19.55 -22.62 18.31
C LEU A 73 -18.15 -22.90 17.74
N LEU A 74 -18.03 -23.90 16.88
CA LEU A 74 -16.78 -24.20 16.19
C LEU A 74 -16.36 -23.05 15.28
N GLU A 75 -17.29 -22.47 14.52
CA GLU A 75 -16.98 -21.33 13.66
C GLU A 75 -16.65 -20.07 14.46
N SER A 76 -17.35 -19.82 15.57
CA SER A 76 -17.05 -18.69 16.46
C SER A 76 -15.69 -18.82 17.13
N THR A 77 -15.32 -20.03 17.56
CA THR A 77 -13.99 -20.28 18.16
C THR A 77 -12.89 -20.20 17.11
N ARG A 78 -13.10 -20.72 15.90
CA ARG A 78 -12.16 -20.59 14.78
C ARG A 78 -11.93 -19.14 14.39
N GLN A 79 -13.01 -18.36 14.22
CA GLN A 79 -12.94 -16.96 13.86
C GLN A 79 -12.32 -16.11 14.98
N GLY A 80 -12.70 -16.37 16.23
CA GLY A 80 -12.11 -15.73 17.42
C GLY A 80 -10.61 -16.02 17.55
N LEU A 81 -10.20 -17.28 17.44
CA LEU A 81 -8.80 -17.68 17.50
C LEU A 81 -7.98 -17.06 16.36
N SER A 82 -8.54 -17.01 15.14
CA SER A 82 -7.87 -16.36 14.01
C SER A 82 -7.69 -14.86 14.23
N SER A 83 -8.65 -14.20 14.89
CA SER A 83 -8.59 -12.76 15.20
C SER A 83 -7.59 -12.48 16.31
N LEU A 84 -7.60 -13.29 17.38
CA LEU A 84 -6.60 -13.22 18.45
C LEU A 84 -5.19 -13.47 17.90
N TRP A 85 -5.01 -14.47 17.04
CA TRP A 85 -3.72 -14.75 16.40
C TRP A 85 -3.24 -13.58 15.55
N LYS A 86 -4.12 -12.90 14.81
CA LYS A 86 -3.75 -11.70 14.04
C LYS A 86 -3.27 -10.57 14.94
N VAL A 87 -4.01 -10.25 16.01
CA VAL A 87 -3.63 -9.19 16.96
C VAL A 87 -2.28 -9.51 17.62
N ILE A 88 -2.09 -10.77 18.04
CA ILE A 88 -0.82 -11.22 18.63
C ILE A 88 0.28 -11.09 17.58
N ALA A 89 0.10 -11.61 16.37
CA ALA A 89 1.10 -11.53 15.31
C ALA A 89 1.46 -10.07 14.99
N ASP A 90 0.47 -9.21 14.76
CA ASP A 90 0.68 -7.79 14.44
C ASP A 90 1.37 -7.03 15.58
N SER A 91 1.21 -7.46 16.85
CA SER A 91 1.95 -6.86 17.98
C SER A 91 3.46 -7.11 17.93
N PHE A 92 3.92 -8.17 17.25
CA PHE A 92 5.35 -8.44 17.07
C PHE A 92 5.96 -7.74 15.85
N PHE A 93 5.13 -7.17 14.97
CA PHE A 93 5.59 -6.51 13.76
C PHE A 93 5.44 -5.00 13.84
N LEU A 94 6.57 -4.30 13.74
CA LEU A 94 6.59 -2.88 13.50
C LEU A 94 6.27 -2.62 12.03
N THR A 95 5.23 -1.82 11.75
CA THR A 95 4.81 -1.49 10.38
C THR A 95 5.13 -0.02 10.08
N ALA A 96 5.96 0.22 9.06
CA ALA A 96 6.22 1.54 8.50
C ALA A 96 5.57 1.65 7.11
N ARG A 97 5.01 2.82 6.80
CA ARG A 97 4.36 3.11 5.51
C ARG A 97 5.00 4.35 4.90
N PHE A 98 5.42 4.25 3.65
CA PHE A 98 6.02 5.33 2.88
C PHE A 98 5.11 5.63 1.70
N HIS A 99 4.74 6.90 1.54
CA HIS A 99 3.85 7.37 0.49
C HIS A 99 4.66 7.93 -0.68
N GLU A 100 4.20 7.70 -1.91
CA GLU A 100 4.86 8.20 -3.13
C GLU A 100 5.08 9.73 -3.14
N ASP A 101 4.22 10.50 -2.48
CA ASP A 101 4.35 11.97 -2.38
C ASP A 101 5.53 12.43 -1.51
N ASP A 102 6.14 11.54 -0.72
CA ASP A 102 7.25 11.87 0.18
C ASP A 102 8.59 11.41 -0.39
N SER A 103 9.64 12.23 -0.23
CA SER A 103 11.00 11.92 -0.68
C SER A 103 11.56 10.64 -0.03
N SER A 104 11.05 10.25 1.13
CA SER A 104 11.43 9.02 1.82
C SER A 104 11.10 7.76 1.00
N PHE A 105 10.07 7.81 0.16
CA PHE A 105 9.71 6.72 -0.75
C PHE A 105 10.81 6.47 -1.78
N ASP A 106 11.31 7.52 -2.42
CA ASP A 106 12.39 7.42 -3.41
C ASP A 106 13.67 6.87 -2.80
N TRP A 107 14.02 7.31 -1.59
CA TRP A 107 15.19 6.79 -0.86
C TRP A 107 15.05 5.29 -0.61
N MET A 108 13.85 4.86 -0.21
CA MET A 108 13.57 3.45 0.07
C MET A 108 13.55 2.59 -1.19
N MET A 109 12.97 3.09 -2.28
CA MET A 109 12.97 2.37 -3.55
C MET A 109 14.39 2.15 -4.08
N LEU A 110 15.25 3.17 -3.99
CA LEU A 110 16.66 3.04 -4.34
C LEU A 110 17.39 2.05 -3.41
N TRP A 111 17.19 2.14 -2.10
CA TRP A 111 17.79 1.23 -1.12
C TRP A 111 17.39 -0.23 -1.39
N LEU A 112 16.10 -0.49 -1.62
CA LEU A 112 15.58 -1.82 -1.94
C LEU A 112 16.18 -2.36 -3.24
N SER A 113 16.34 -1.52 -4.26
CA SER A 113 16.92 -1.92 -5.54
C SER A 113 18.35 -2.45 -5.43
N LYS A 114 19.11 -2.01 -4.42
CA LYS A 114 20.48 -2.46 -4.16
C LYS A 114 20.53 -3.75 -3.33
N GLN A 115 19.42 -4.15 -2.73
CA GLN A 115 19.41 -5.29 -1.82
C GLN A 115 19.53 -6.61 -2.60
N PRO A 116 20.39 -7.56 -2.18
CA PRO A 116 20.58 -8.83 -2.87
C PRO A 116 19.33 -9.70 -2.94
N SER A 117 18.40 -9.55 -1.98
CA SER A 117 17.11 -10.25 -2.00
C SER A 117 16.27 -9.90 -3.21
N ILE A 118 16.29 -8.64 -3.66
CA ILE A 118 15.52 -8.17 -4.82
C ILE A 118 16.15 -8.66 -6.12
N HIS A 119 17.48 -8.64 -6.22
CA HIS A 119 18.17 -9.16 -7.41
C HIS A 119 17.98 -10.67 -7.65
N LYS A 120 17.75 -11.44 -6.57
CA LYS A 120 17.49 -12.89 -6.63
C LYS A 120 16.01 -13.24 -6.77
N ALA A 121 15.11 -12.26 -6.66
CA ALA A 121 13.68 -12.51 -6.76
C ALA A 121 13.27 -12.89 -8.18
N ARG A 122 12.19 -13.68 -8.29
CA ARG A 122 11.67 -14.18 -9.56
C ARG A 122 10.68 -13.21 -10.20
N ASP A 123 9.79 -12.65 -9.39
CA ASP A 123 8.94 -11.54 -9.78
C ASP A 123 9.63 -10.24 -9.40
N VAL A 124 9.83 -9.34 -10.35
CA VAL A 124 10.44 -8.02 -10.16
C VAL A 124 9.84 -7.07 -11.18
N GLU A 125 9.61 -5.83 -10.76
CA GLU A 125 9.23 -4.78 -11.69
C GLU A 125 10.50 -4.10 -12.24
N ILE A 126 10.47 -3.82 -13.54
CA ILE A 126 11.57 -3.19 -14.24
C ILE A 126 11.24 -1.71 -14.36
N SER A 127 12.00 -0.89 -13.63
CA SER A 127 11.88 0.56 -13.72
C SER A 127 12.96 1.12 -14.61
N THR A 128 12.53 1.86 -15.63
CA THR A 128 13.36 2.79 -16.40
C THR A 128 13.30 4.21 -15.85
N ARG A 129 12.43 4.45 -14.85
CA ARG A 129 12.52 5.61 -13.96
C ARG A 129 13.76 5.42 -13.11
N SER A 130 14.91 5.63 -13.74
CA SER A 130 16.09 5.98 -13.02
C SER A 130 15.77 7.34 -12.41
N HIS A 131 15.89 7.45 -11.10
CA HIS A 131 15.97 8.74 -10.39
C HIS A 131 17.22 9.55 -10.81
N SER A 132 17.90 9.12 -11.88
CA SER A 132 18.91 9.83 -12.66
C SER A 132 18.69 9.52 -14.15
N SER A 133 17.88 10.34 -14.82
CA SER A 133 17.69 10.25 -16.27
C SER A 133 18.89 10.87 -17.00
N SER A 134 20.00 10.13 -17.11
CA SER A 134 21.12 10.57 -17.95
C SER A 134 20.75 10.44 -19.43
N TYR A 135 21.09 11.46 -20.23
CA TYR A 135 20.84 11.55 -21.68
C TYR A 135 21.94 10.87 -22.52
N ASP A 136 22.74 9.99 -21.92
CA ASP A 136 23.68 9.16 -22.68
C ASP A 136 22.96 7.91 -23.18
N ASP A 137 22.82 7.85 -24.52
CA ASP A 137 21.85 7.08 -25.28
C ASP A 137 22.26 5.62 -25.61
N ASP A 138 23.17 5.00 -24.86
CA ASP A 138 23.58 3.61 -25.14
C ASP A 138 23.47 2.63 -23.96
N ASP A 139 23.36 3.10 -22.71
CA ASP A 139 23.30 2.25 -21.51
C ASP A 139 22.20 2.68 -20.53
N LYS A 140 20.92 2.64 -20.95
CA LYS A 140 19.80 2.79 -20.00
C LYS A 140 19.80 1.61 -19.02
N LYS A 141 20.51 1.79 -17.91
CA LYS A 141 20.58 0.81 -16.82
C LYS A 141 19.21 0.70 -16.17
N HIS A 142 18.49 -0.36 -16.54
CA HIS A 142 17.22 -0.70 -15.94
C HIS A 142 17.44 -1.09 -14.48
N VAL A 143 16.64 -0.51 -13.59
CA VAL A 143 16.70 -0.81 -12.16
C VAL A 143 15.61 -1.82 -11.84
N ARG A 144 15.98 -2.87 -11.11
CA ARG A 144 15.01 -3.85 -10.61
C ARG A 144 14.48 -3.39 -9.28
N ILE A 145 13.17 -3.30 -9.18
CA ILE A 145 12.46 -2.90 -7.98
C ILE A 145 11.46 -4.00 -7.58
N PRO A 146 11.07 -4.09 -6.29
CA PRO A 146 10.05 -5.05 -5.87
C PRO A 146 8.75 -4.82 -6.63
N SER A 147 8.15 -5.88 -7.16
CA SER A 147 6.85 -5.85 -7.85
C SER A 147 5.69 -5.51 -6.88
N MET A 148 4.56 -5.09 -7.44
CA MET A 148 3.32 -4.84 -6.71
C MET A 148 2.58 -6.12 -6.33
N SER A 149 2.79 -7.22 -7.05
CA SER A 149 2.06 -8.47 -6.88
C SER A 149 2.57 -9.33 -5.73
N GLU A 150 3.85 -9.20 -5.39
CA GLU A 150 4.50 -10.08 -4.43
C GLU A 150 4.97 -9.35 -3.17
N THR A 151 5.01 -10.12 -2.09
CA THR A 151 5.58 -9.67 -0.82
C THR A 151 6.99 -10.22 -0.67
N TYR A 152 7.96 -9.33 -0.58
CA TYR A 152 9.37 -9.67 -0.51
C TYR A 152 9.80 -9.82 0.93
N THR A 153 10.80 -10.68 1.15
CA THR A 153 11.41 -10.85 2.48
C THR A 153 12.90 -10.64 2.38
N LEU A 154 13.45 -9.90 3.34
CA LEU A 154 14.86 -9.59 3.41
C LEU A 154 15.33 -9.58 4.87
N TRP A 155 16.64 -9.80 5.02
CA TRP A 155 17.30 -9.72 6.32
C TRP A 155 18.08 -8.42 6.42
N TYR A 156 17.86 -7.67 7.49
CA TYR A 156 18.59 -6.45 7.80
C TYR A 156 19.00 -6.44 9.26
N ARG A 157 20.31 -6.33 9.55
CA ARG A 157 20.88 -6.36 10.92
C ARG A 157 20.28 -7.46 11.82
N ARG A 158 20.19 -8.70 11.31
CA ARG A 158 19.62 -9.89 11.99
C ARG A 158 18.11 -9.82 12.29
N ARG A 159 17.39 -8.88 11.68
CA ARG A 159 15.94 -8.77 11.77
C ARG A 159 15.33 -9.13 10.42
N TRP A 160 14.17 -9.77 10.50
CA TRP A 160 13.41 -10.14 9.32
C TRP A 160 12.48 -9.00 8.93
N ILE A 161 12.57 -8.58 7.68
CA ILE A 161 11.78 -7.50 7.09
C ILE A 161 10.96 -8.09 5.95
N ARG A 162 9.68 -7.75 5.95
CA ARG A 162 8.73 -8.02 4.88
C ARG A 162 8.39 -6.71 4.19
N VAL A 163 8.50 -6.68 2.87
CA VAL A 163 8.28 -5.50 2.04
C VAL A 163 7.14 -5.80 1.08
N THR A 164 6.13 -4.94 1.08
CA THR A 164 4.97 -5.04 0.20
C THR A 164 4.72 -3.66 -0.39
N ARG A 165 4.45 -3.59 -1.70
CA ARG A 165 3.96 -2.36 -2.33
C ARG A 165 2.46 -2.52 -2.56
N GLU A 166 1.70 -1.50 -2.19
CA GLU A 166 0.26 -1.47 -2.29
C GLU A 166 -0.15 -0.25 -3.11
N LEU A 167 -1.07 -0.43 -4.04
CA LEU A 167 -1.74 0.69 -4.70
C LEU A 167 -2.93 1.09 -3.85
N LYS A 168 -2.99 2.36 -3.46
CA LYS A 168 -4.17 2.89 -2.80
C LYS A 168 -5.27 3.00 -3.84
N GLU A 169 -6.37 2.27 -3.64
CA GLU A 169 -7.59 2.41 -4.45
C GLU A 169 -8.17 3.82 -4.25
N GLY A 170 -7.75 4.75 -5.10
CA GLY A 170 -8.12 6.16 -5.07
C GLY A 170 -8.40 6.71 -6.47
N ASN A 171 -8.35 8.03 -6.62
CA ASN A 171 -8.61 8.74 -7.88
C ASN A 171 -7.99 8.00 -9.09
N TRP A 172 -8.80 7.55 -10.05
CA TRP A 172 -8.32 6.88 -11.28
C TRP A 172 -7.29 7.69 -12.07
N ARG A 173 -7.25 9.00 -11.84
CA ARG A 173 -6.33 9.91 -12.53
C ARG A 173 -4.88 9.73 -12.07
N ASN A 174 -4.65 9.52 -10.78
CA ASN A 174 -3.32 9.35 -10.17
C ASN A 174 -3.42 8.28 -9.08
N PRO A 175 -3.13 6.99 -9.38
CA PRO A 175 -3.02 5.99 -8.33
C PRO A 175 -1.84 6.34 -7.42
N GLU A 176 -2.06 6.39 -6.11
CA GLU A 176 -0.99 6.62 -5.12
C GLU A 176 -0.36 5.29 -4.75
N GLU A 177 0.96 5.16 -4.91
CA GLU A 177 1.70 4.01 -4.43
C GLU A 177 2.09 4.16 -2.95
N ILE A 178 1.97 3.07 -2.20
CA ILE A 178 2.39 2.99 -0.79
C ILE A 178 3.34 1.81 -0.63
N LEU A 179 4.52 2.08 -0.08
CA LEU A 179 5.48 1.06 0.30
C LEU A 179 5.30 0.73 1.79
N VAL A 180 5.00 -0.54 2.09
CA VAL A 180 4.76 -1.05 3.45
C VAL A 180 5.92 -1.95 3.88
N LEU A 181 6.61 -1.57 4.94
CA LEU A 181 7.65 -2.38 5.58
C LEU A 181 7.12 -2.93 6.90
N LYS A 182 7.07 -4.26 7.02
CA LYS A 182 6.79 -4.97 8.27
C LYS A 182 8.07 -5.60 8.81
N ILE A 183 8.55 -5.12 9.95
CA ILE A 183 9.81 -5.55 10.57
C ILE A 183 9.48 -6.37 11.82
N PHE A 184 10.11 -7.53 11.98
CA PHE A 184 9.97 -8.34 13.21
C PHE A 184 10.77 -7.71 14.36
N THR A 185 10.16 -6.76 15.08
CA THR A 185 10.79 -6.05 16.18
C THR A 185 9.81 -5.18 16.98
N TRP A 186 10.16 -4.92 18.24
CA TRP A 186 9.47 -3.99 19.13
C TRP A 186 10.21 -2.65 19.29
N ASN A 187 11.42 -2.51 18.73
CA ASN A 187 12.20 -1.28 18.84
C ASN A 187 11.99 -0.43 17.57
N GLN A 188 11.47 0.79 17.76
CA GLN A 188 11.21 1.73 16.67
C GLN A 188 12.47 2.37 16.08
N SER A 189 13.58 2.46 16.84
CA SER A 189 14.80 3.14 16.40
C SER A 189 15.43 2.54 15.15
N ILE A 190 15.08 1.29 14.81
CA ILE A 190 15.57 0.64 13.60
C ILE A 190 15.02 1.27 12.32
N ILE A 191 13.81 1.86 12.35
CA ILE A 191 13.25 2.56 11.20
C ILE A 191 14.12 3.77 10.90
N ASP A 192 14.47 4.55 11.92
CA ASP A 192 15.32 5.72 11.76
C ASP A 192 16.69 5.32 11.18
N ASP A 193 17.29 4.23 11.66
CA ASP A 193 18.53 3.69 11.11
C ASP A 193 18.41 3.34 9.62
N ILE A 194 17.33 2.66 9.23
CA ILE A 194 17.08 2.25 7.83
C ILE A 194 16.86 3.48 6.94
N VAL A 195 16.05 4.43 7.39
CA VAL A 195 15.77 5.66 6.62
C VAL A 195 17.02 6.52 6.49
N LEU A 196 17.83 6.63 7.54
CA LEU A 196 19.11 7.34 7.50
C LEU A 196 20.11 6.67 6.55
N GLU A 197 20.21 5.34 6.58
CA GLU A 197 21.06 4.59 5.66
C GLU A 197 20.63 4.78 4.20
N ALA A 198 19.33 4.70 3.93
CA ALA A 198 18.79 4.91 2.60
C ALA A 198 18.97 6.33 2.10
N LYS A 199 18.74 7.33 2.97
CA LYS A 199 19.02 8.74 2.64
C LYS A 199 20.48 8.95 2.30
N LYS A 200 21.40 8.35 3.06
CA LYS A 200 22.84 8.43 2.79
C LYS A 200 23.19 7.83 1.42
N LEU A 201 22.65 6.64 1.13
CA LEU A 201 22.87 5.98 -0.16
C LEU A 201 22.30 6.80 -1.32
N TYR A 202 21.12 7.38 -1.14
CA TYR A 202 20.51 8.27 -2.12
C TYR A 202 21.37 9.51 -2.39
N ASN A 203 21.85 10.17 -1.33
CA ASN A 203 22.74 11.32 -1.48
C ASN A 203 24.04 10.95 -2.20
N THR A 204 24.67 9.83 -1.87
CA THR A 204 25.89 9.37 -2.56
C THR A 204 25.66 9.09 -4.04
N GLU A 205 24.52 8.52 -4.43
CA GLU A 205 24.20 8.26 -5.84
C GLU A 205 23.85 9.53 -6.63
N ARG A 206 23.38 10.59 -5.95
CA ARG A 206 23.13 11.92 -6.53
C ARG A 206 24.32 12.87 -6.44
N GLU A 207 25.33 12.56 -5.63
CA GLU A 207 26.49 13.44 -5.41
C GLU A 207 27.28 13.71 -6.69
N ASP A 208 27.13 12.93 -7.76
CA ASP A 208 27.83 13.16 -9.04
C ASP A 208 26.93 13.75 -10.13
N LYS A 209 25.67 14.08 -9.81
CA LYS A 209 24.64 14.41 -10.79
C LYS A 209 23.89 15.70 -10.45
N VAL A 210 23.37 16.36 -11.47
CA VAL A 210 22.51 17.55 -11.38
C VAL A 210 21.26 17.29 -12.19
N GLU A 211 20.08 17.45 -11.60
CA GLU A 211 18.82 17.33 -12.32
C GLU A 211 18.35 18.69 -12.83
N ILE A 212 17.89 18.69 -14.08
CA ILE A 212 17.33 19.85 -14.74
C ILE A 212 15.83 19.65 -14.87
N TYR A 213 15.09 20.55 -14.25
CA TYR A 213 13.64 20.61 -14.28
C TYR A 213 13.19 21.69 -15.25
N VAL A 214 12.20 21.36 -16.07
CA VAL A 214 11.60 22.28 -17.04
C VAL A 214 10.13 22.48 -16.68
N SER A 215 9.67 23.72 -16.77
CA SER A 215 8.28 24.06 -16.48
C SER A 215 7.36 23.41 -17.51
N ASN A 216 6.38 22.61 -17.05
CA ASN A 216 5.32 22.10 -17.91
C ASN A 216 4.13 23.05 -17.86
N SER A 217 3.99 23.85 -18.91
CA SER A 217 2.94 24.86 -19.07
C SER A 217 1.52 24.31 -18.97
N ASN A 218 1.30 23.02 -19.26
CA ASN A 218 -0.04 22.42 -19.28
C ASN A 218 -0.52 21.93 -17.90
N CYS A 219 0.39 21.65 -16.97
CA CYS A 219 0.05 20.98 -15.71
C CYS A 219 0.50 21.75 -14.45
N CYS A 220 1.04 22.96 -14.58
CA CYS A 220 1.62 23.72 -13.47
C CYS A 220 2.60 22.87 -12.62
N ASP A 221 3.35 22.01 -13.30
CA ASP A 221 4.22 21.01 -12.67
C ASP A 221 5.63 21.08 -13.26
N TRP A 222 6.62 20.75 -12.46
CA TRP A 222 8.02 20.71 -12.86
C TRP A 222 8.37 19.30 -13.28
N ARG A 223 8.75 19.12 -14.55
CA ARG A 223 9.18 17.81 -15.04
C ARG A 223 10.70 17.76 -15.11
N SER A 224 11.29 16.71 -14.56
CA SER A 224 12.70 16.39 -14.81
C SER A 224 12.88 16.18 -16.31
N SER A 225 13.57 17.10 -16.97
CA SER A 225 13.93 16.93 -18.36
C SER A 225 15.14 16.02 -18.42
N CYS A 226 16.28 16.44 -17.87
CA CYS A 226 17.54 15.73 -17.98
C CYS A 226 18.35 15.71 -16.69
N THR A 227 19.13 14.64 -16.51
CA THR A 227 20.15 14.54 -15.47
C THR A 227 21.51 14.66 -16.14
N LEU A 228 22.31 15.61 -15.69
CA LEU A 228 23.66 15.84 -16.18
C LEU A 228 24.68 15.44 -15.12
N ALA A 229 25.84 14.96 -15.57
CA ALA A 229 26.98 14.78 -14.68
C ALA A 229 27.48 16.15 -14.20
N LYS A 230 27.94 16.22 -12.96
CA LYS A 230 28.50 17.44 -12.39
C LYS A 230 29.70 17.92 -13.20
N ARG A 231 29.67 19.20 -13.54
CA ARG A 231 30.76 19.86 -14.24
C ARG A 231 31.73 20.47 -13.23
N PRO A 232 32.99 20.00 -13.14
CA PRO A 232 33.94 20.54 -12.18
C PRO A 232 34.23 22.02 -12.50
N PRO A 233 34.37 22.89 -11.49
CA PRO A 233 34.57 24.33 -11.68
C PRO A 233 35.79 24.64 -12.54
N GLN A 234 36.86 23.85 -12.39
CA GLN A 234 38.11 23.97 -13.12
C GLN A 234 37.97 23.75 -14.65
N SER A 235 36.90 23.10 -15.10
CA SER A 235 36.65 22.89 -16.54
C SER A 235 36.18 24.14 -17.28
N ILE A 236 35.91 25.23 -16.55
CA ILE A 236 35.39 26.48 -17.09
C ILE A 236 36.49 27.53 -16.98
N ILE A 237 37.00 27.95 -18.13
CA ILE A 237 38.06 28.95 -18.21
C ILE A 237 37.39 30.33 -18.31
N LEU A 238 37.40 31.05 -17.19
CA LEU A 238 36.96 32.44 -17.08
C LEU A 238 38.13 33.32 -16.63
N GLU A 239 37.90 34.64 -16.59
CA GLU A 239 38.85 35.56 -15.98
C GLU A 239 39.12 35.14 -14.51
N PRO A 240 40.39 35.10 -14.08
CA PRO A 240 40.74 34.63 -12.74
C PRO A 240 40.01 35.45 -11.67
N GLY A 241 39.42 34.75 -10.69
CA GLY A 241 38.70 35.34 -9.56
C GLY A 241 37.20 35.57 -9.78
N VAL A 242 36.69 35.62 -11.02
CA VAL A 242 35.24 35.79 -11.26
C VAL A 242 34.45 34.58 -10.76
N GLN A 243 34.93 33.38 -11.06
CA GLN A 243 34.30 32.14 -10.62
C GLN A 243 34.30 32.01 -9.09
N ASP A 244 35.45 32.27 -8.47
CA ASP A 244 35.62 32.17 -7.02
C ASP A 244 34.76 33.20 -6.28
N LEU A 245 34.59 34.40 -6.83
CA LEU A 245 33.72 35.44 -6.27
C LEU A 245 32.26 35.00 -6.24
N VAL A 246 31.74 34.48 -7.37
CA VAL A 246 30.33 34.06 -7.45
C VAL A 246 30.09 32.84 -6.55
N LEU A 247 31.02 31.88 -6.55
CA LEU A 247 30.92 30.65 -5.77
C LEU A 247 31.03 30.94 -4.27
N GLY A 248 31.96 31.83 -3.87
CA GLY A 248 32.10 32.33 -2.51
C GLY A 248 30.82 33.03 -2.01
N ASP A 249 30.29 33.97 -2.78
CA ASP A 249 29.03 34.66 -2.45
C ASP A 249 27.86 33.69 -2.31
N ALA A 250 27.77 32.68 -3.17
CA ALA A 250 26.71 31.68 -3.10
C ALA A 250 26.84 30.80 -1.84
N ARG A 251 28.06 30.38 -1.46
CA ARG A 251 28.29 29.63 -0.21
C ARG A 251 27.96 30.48 1.02
N ASP A 252 28.36 31.74 1.02
CA ASP A 252 28.06 32.69 2.10
C ASP A 252 26.55 32.93 2.22
N PHE A 253 25.85 33.06 1.08
CA PHE A 253 24.40 33.18 1.06
C PHE A 253 23.74 31.95 1.71
N MET A 254 24.15 30.73 1.37
CA MET A 254 23.61 29.49 1.96
C MET A 254 23.81 29.43 3.49
N ASN A 255 24.96 29.90 3.99
CA ASN A 255 25.27 29.94 5.41
C ASN A 255 24.53 31.06 6.16
N SER A 256 24.12 32.13 5.48
CA SER A 256 23.51 33.32 6.08
C SER A 256 22.01 33.20 6.39
N LYS A 257 21.40 32.01 6.28
CA LYS A 257 19.94 31.81 6.46
C LYS A 257 19.39 32.36 7.78
N SER A 258 20.11 32.17 8.89
CA SER A 258 19.72 32.70 10.21
C SER A 258 19.70 34.24 10.23
N TRP A 259 20.71 34.88 9.64
CA TRP A 259 20.83 36.34 9.58
C TRP A 259 19.65 36.99 8.84
N TYR A 260 19.17 36.38 7.75
CA TYR A 260 17.99 36.84 7.01
C TYR A 260 16.71 36.64 7.82
N ALA A 261 16.57 35.49 8.49
CA ALA A 261 15.41 35.16 9.31
C ALA A 261 15.25 36.12 10.50
N GLU A 262 16.34 36.43 11.20
CA GLU A 262 16.36 37.39 12.32
C GLU A 262 15.93 38.81 11.91
N ARG A 263 16.19 39.19 10.65
CA ARG A 263 15.86 40.52 10.11
C ARG A 263 14.51 40.57 9.40
N GLY A 264 13.82 39.44 9.25
CA GLY A 264 12.57 39.35 8.49
C GLY A 264 12.73 39.65 6.99
N ILE A 265 13.95 39.55 6.44
CA ILE A 265 14.21 39.79 5.02
C ILE A 265 13.98 38.48 4.27
N PRO A 266 13.21 38.49 3.15
CA PRO A 266 13.05 37.30 2.32
C PRO A 266 14.41 36.73 1.89
N PHE A 267 14.63 35.43 2.17
CA PHE A 267 15.86 34.73 1.82
C PHE A 267 15.92 34.43 0.32
N ARG A 268 16.33 35.41 -0.47
CA ARG A 268 16.44 35.34 -1.94
C ARG A 268 17.67 36.10 -2.42
N ARG A 269 18.38 35.54 -3.40
CA ARG A 269 19.56 36.15 -4.04
C ARG A 269 19.41 36.00 -5.55
N GLY A 270 19.67 37.09 -6.29
CA GLY A 270 19.63 37.10 -7.74
C GLY A 270 21.01 37.43 -8.32
N TYR A 271 21.41 36.71 -9.36
CA TYR A 271 22.67 36.92 -10.07
C TYR A 271 22.39 37.33 -11.51
N LEU A 272 23.12 38.33 -12.01
CA LEU A 272 23.04 38.76 -13.42
C LEU A 272 24.38 38.47 -14.10
N LEU A 273 24.40 37.44 -14.94
CA LEU A 273 25.56 37.10 -15.77
C LEU A 273 25.37 37.70 -17.17
N TYR A 274 26.22 38.65 -17.57
CA TYR A 274 26.13 39.33 -18.87
C TYR A 274 27.37 39.08 -19.76
N GLY A 275 27.33 39.55 -21.01
CA GLY A 275 28.43 39.43 -22.00
C GLY A 275 28.01 38.71 -23.28
N ALA A 276 28.95 38.47 -24.20
CA ALA A 276 28.68 37.85 -25.50
C ALA A 276 28.00 36.47 -25.39
N PRO A 277 27.17 36.07 -26.38
CA PRO A 277 26.64 34.71 -26.47
C PRO A 277 27.82 33.72 -26.61
N GLY A 278 27.69 32.54 -25.99
CA GLY A 278 28.75 31.53 -26.01
C GLY A 278 29.89 31.75 -25.00
N ALA A 279 29.89 32.83 -24.21
CA ALA A 279 30.92 33.11 -23.18
C ALA A 279 30.85 32.21 -21.93
N GLY A 280 30.21 31.04 -22.00
CA GLY A 280 30.19 30.07 -20.89
C GLY A 280 29.24 30.36 -19.73
N LYS A 281 28.30 31.31 -19.85
CA LYS A 281 27.34 31.68 -18.77
C LYS A 281 26.52 30.48 -18.26
N THR A 282 25.88 29.74 -19.16
CA THR A 282 25.09 28.55 -18.79
C THR A 282 25.97 27.45 -18.21
N SER A 283 27.19 27.29 -18.74
CA SER A 283 28.17 26.35 -18.20
C SER A 283 28.55 26.70 -16.75
N LEU A 284 28.75 27.99 -16.45
CA LEU A 284 29.05 28.48 -15.11
C LEU A 284 27.91 28.18 -14.15
N ILE A 285 26.65 28.43 -14.54
CA ILE A 285 25.46 28.10 -13.74
C ILE A 285 25.43 26.60 -13.42
N HIS A 286 25.65 25.75 -14.43
CA HIS A 286 25.63 24.30 -14.24
C HIS A 286 26.75 23.84 -13.28
N SER A 287 27.95 24.42 -13.38
CA SER A 287 29.05 24.08 -12.49
C SER A 287 28.81 24.54 -11.05
N ILE A 288 28.27 25.74 -10.85
CA ILE A 288 27.90 26.24 -9.52
C ILE A 288 26.82 25.36 -8.90
N ALA A 289 25.80 24.98 -9.67
CA ALA A 289 24.74 24.08 -9.22
C ALA A 289 25.32 22.72 -8.78
N GLY A 290 26.23 22.15 -9.58
CA GLY A 290 26.92 20.89 -9.24
C GLY A 290 27.76 20.98 -7.97
N GLU A 291 28.53 22.05 -7.79
CA GLU A 291 29.36 22.28 -6.60
C GLU A 291 28.51 22.44 -5.33
N LEU A 292 27.36 23.09 -5.45
CA LEU A 292 26.43 23.32 -4.33
C LEU A 292 25.44 22.16 -4.10
N ASN A 293 25.50 21.09 -4.90
CA ASN A 293 24.53 19.98 -4.87
C ASN A 293 23.07 20.45 -5.05
N LEU A 294 22.84 21.38 -5.97
CA LEU A 294 21.52 21.94 -6.26
C LEU A 294 21.04 21.51 -7.65
N ASP A 295 19.73 21.30 -7.75
CA ASP A 295 19.05 21.07 -9.01
C ASP A 295 18.76 22.40 -9.73
N VAL A 296 18.68 22.36 -11.06
CA VAL A 296 18.46 23.54 -11.90
C VAL A 296 17.04 23.55 -12.43
N TYR A 297 16.31 24.64 -12.19
CA TYR A 297 14.95 24.83 -12.68
C TYR A 297 14.95 25.88 -13.80
N ILE A 298 14.52 25.48 -15.00
CA ILE A 298 14.46 26.32 -16.20
C ILE A 298 13.00 26.66 -16.50
N LEU A 299 12.73 27.96 -16.59
CA LEU A 299 11.41 28.50 -16.94
C LEU A 299 11.19 28.53 -18.45
#